data_AF-A0A9E6W493-F1
#
_entry.id   AF-A0A9E6W493-F1
#
_cell.length_a   1.000
_cell.length_b   1.000
_cell.length_c   1.000
_cell.angle_alpha   90.00
_cell.angle_beta   90.00
_cell.angle_gamma   90.00
#
_symmetry.space_group_name_H-M   'P 1'
#
loop_
_entity.id
_entity.type
_entity.pdbx_description
1 polymer ?
#
loop_
_entity_poly.entity_id
_entity_poly.type
_entity_poly.pdbx_seq_one_letter_code
_entity_poly.pdbx_strand_id
1 'polypeptide(L)'
;MILFESHITLSKLERNELDNFITFCKNIHGKPLWIELSRGDFIQQPMLNLLSKQSQISGALNESRRHSNSLIERGWEVERIKIEIPFSDLNRYLTSHAQHNVIYHEWHGKIQLHSRIELEKVCERNGVHLARNALKLNEQIHFITLREFASPELFQLRLKQLKLDLESGPWPLLKEQAESCVFDSNLYLDHGWLEPAQ
;
A
#
# COMPACT_ATOMS: atom_id res chain seq x y z
N MET A 1 -20.54 10.22 1.97
CA MET A 1 -19.43 9.60 2.73
C MET A 1 -18.47 8.98 1.76
N ILE A 2 -17.17 9.07 2.04
CA ILE A 2 -16.08 8.47 1.27
C ILE A 2 -15.54 7.30 2.09
N LEU A 3 -15.15 6.21 1.42
CA LEU A 3 -14.44 5.11 2.07
C LEU A 3 -12.95 5.48 2.10
N PHE A 4 -12.39 5.53 3.31
CA PHE A 4 -10.96 5.71 3.53
C PHE A 4 -10.35 4.38 3.96
N GLU A 5 -9.23 4.03 3.34
CA GLU A 5 -8.34 2.95 3.75
C GLU A 5 -7.16 3.57 4.50
N SER A 6 -6.80 3.05 5.66
CA SER A 6 -5.72 3.58 6.49
C SER A 6 -4.71 2.48 6.77
N HIS A 7 -3.44 2.77 6.50
CA HIS A 7 -2.32 1.88 6.77
C HIS A 7 -1.44 2.49 7.86
N ILE A 8 -1.29 1.77 8.97
CA ILE A 8 -0.40 2.14 10.06
C ILE A 8 0.78 1.17 10.05
N THR A 9 1.94 1.64 9.64
CA THR A 9 3.17 0.83 9.48
C THR A 9 4.00 0.88 10.76
N LEU A 10 4.45 -0.28 11.22
CA LEU A 10 5.39 -0.42 12.33
C LEU A 10 6.84 -0.44 11.83
N SER A 11 7.79 0.04 12.63
CA SER A 11 9.22 -0.02 12.29
C SER A 11 9.72 -1.46 12.19
N LYS A 12 9.27 -2.28 13.14
CA LYS A 12 9.66 -3.67 13.27
C LYS A 12 8.56 -4.45 13.93
N LEU A 13 8.48 -5.74 13.59
CA LEU A 13 7.65 -6.70 14.28
C LEU A 13 8.45 -8.00 14.40
N GLU A 14 8.74 -8.42 15.62
CA GLU A 14 9.44 -9.67 15.84
C GLU A 14 8.49 -10.86 15.65
N ARG A 15 9.03 -12.03 15.25
CA ARG A 15 8.20 -13.23 15.01
C ARG A 15 7.43 -13.67 16.25
N ASN A 16 7.99 -13.51 17.45
CA ASN A 16 7.32 -13.82 18.71
C ASN A 16 6.21 -12.83 19.09
N GLU A 17 6.15 -11.66 18.44
CA GLU A 17 5.09 -10.66 18.64
C GLU A 17 3.95 -10.78 17.63
N LEU A 18 4.14 -11.58 16.58
CA LEU A 18 3.24 -11.65 15.45
C LEU A 18 1.79 -12.02 15.86
N ASP A 19 1.63 -13.02 16.71
CA ASP A 19 0.30 -13.45 17.15
C ASP A 19 -0.42 -12.37 17.96
N ASN A 20 0.33 -11.63 18.79
CA ASN A 20 -0.20 -10.51 19.56
C ASN A 20 -0.63 -9.38 18.63
N PHE A 21 0.18 -9.06 17.62
CA PHE A 21 -0.15 -8.04 16.62
C PHE A 21 -1.39 -8.42 15.80
N ILE A 22 -1.45 -9.65 15.28
CA ILE A 22 -2.62 -10.17 14.55
C ILE A 22 -3.88 -10.10 15.42
N THR A 23 -3.76 -10.50 16.69
CA THR A 23 -4.87 -10.46 17.66
C THR A 23 -5.33 -9.03 17.89
N PHE A 24 -4.40 -8.10 18.10
CA PHE A 24 -4.70 -6.69 18.23
C PHE A 24 -5.47 -6.16 17.01
N CYS A 25 -4.97 -6.39 15.79
CA CYS A 25 -5.64 -5.94 14.56
C CYS A 25 -7.07 -6.46 14.47
N LYS A 26 -7.29 -7.75 14.73
CA LYS A 26 -8.63 -8.36 14.67
C LYS A 26 -9.58 -7.77 15.71
N ASN A 27 -9.10 -7.50 16.93
CA ASN A 27 -9.92 -6.95 18.02
C ASN A 27 -10.45 -5.55 17.72
N ILE A 28 -9.75 -4.79 16.89
CA ILE A 28 -10.20 -3.47 16.41
C ILE A 28 -10.85 -3.54 15.02
N HIS A 29 -11.23 -4.74 14.56
CA HIS A 29 -11.78 -5.00 13.23
C HIS A 29 -10.89 -4.57 12.05
N GLY A 30 -9.59 -4.41 12.32
CA GLY A 30 -8.58 -4.17 11.31
C GLY A 30 -8.00 -5.46 10.74
N LYS A 31 -7.27 -5.32 9.65
CA LYS A 31 -6.59 -6.41 8.96
C LYS A 31 -5.08 -6.28 9.14
N PRO A 32 -4.39 -7.31 9.67
CA PRO A 32 -2.95 -7.32 9.69
C PRO A 32 -2.41 -7.60 8.28
N LEU A 33 -1.34 -6.90 7.93
CA LEU A 33 -0.53 -7.10 6.74
C LEU A 33 0.94 -7.15 7.17
N TRP A 34 1.74 -7.94 6.46
CA TRP A 34 3.19 -7.87 6.58
C TRP A 34 3.75 -7.94 5.18
N ILE A 35 4.08 -6.79 4.63
CA ILE A 35 4.60 -6.70 3.26
C ILE A 35 6.11 -6.87 3.32
N GLU A 36 6.62 -7.76 2.48
CA GLU A 36 8.05 -7.96 2.25
C GLU A 36 8.35 -7.58 0.82
N LEU A 37 9.12 -6.50 0.65
CA LEU A 37 9.54 -5.99 -0.64
C LEU A 37 10.70 -6.83 -1.20
N SER A 38 10.86 -6.83 -2.53
CA SER A 38 12.03 -7.45 -3.16
C SER A 38 13.32 -6.63 -2.97
N ARG A 39 13.19 -5.32 -2.70
CA ARG A 39 14.29 -4.35 -2.53
C ARG A 39 13.85 -3.12 -1.72
N GLY A 40 14.80 -2.25 -1.42
CA GLY A 40 14.61 -0.99 -0.68
C GLY A 40 15.21 -1.04 0.71
N ASP A 41 15.30 0.12 1.36
CA ASP A 41 15.92 0.22 2.68
C ASP A 41 15.00 -0.33 3.77
N PHE A 42 13.69 -0.25 3.54
CA PHE A 42 12.63 -0.69 4.46
C PHE A 42 11.87 -1.89 3.89
N ILE A 43 12.53 -3.05 3.86
CA ILE A 43 12.05 -4.28 3.21
C ILE A 43 10.79 -4.84 3.89
N GLN A 44 10.76 -4.83 5.22
CA GLN A 44 9.67 -5.39 6.01
C GLN A 44 8.75 -4.27 6.48
N GLN A 45 7.47 -4.37 6.12
CA GLN A 45 6.44 -3.40 6.49
C GLN A 45 5.25 -4.12 7.13
N PRO A 46 5.33 -4.42 8.45
CA PRO A 46 4.18 -4.82 9.23
C PRO A 46 3.20 -3.66 9.30
N MET A 47 1.94 -3.91 8.97
CA MET A 47 0.92 -2.87 8.83
C MET A 47 -0.41 -3.31 9.40
N LEU A 48 -1.04 -2.40 10.14
CA LEU A 48 -2.46 -2.46 10.43
C LEU A 48 -3.21 -1.72 9.33
N ASN A 49 -4.14 -2.41 8.67
CA ASN A 49 -5.07 -1.83 7.70
C ASN A 49 -6.47 -1.67 8.31
N LEU A 50 -7.05 -0.48 8.15
CA LEU A 50 -8.38 -0.11 8.64
C LEU A 50 -9.21 0.49 7.51
N LEU A 51 -10.50 0.16 7.48
CA LEU A 51 -11.48 0.78 6.60
C LEU A 51 -12.42 1.65 7.41
N SER A 52 -12.59 2.91 7.02
CA SER A 52 -13.51 3.85 7.67
C SER A 52 -14.36 4.60 6.65
N LYS A 53 -15.67 4.66 6.87
CA LYS A 53 -16.56 5.52 6.07
C LYS A 53 -16.71 6.85 6.79
N GLN A 54 -16.18 7.92 6.21
CA GLN A 54 -16.19 9.24 6.83
C GLN A 54 -16.73 10.29 5.85
N SER A 55 -17.21 11.41 6.38
CA SER A 55 -17.54 12.59 5.55
C SER A 55 -16.30 13.43 5.26
N GLN A 56 -15.29 13.37 6.13
CA GLN A 56 -14.07 14.17 6.09
C GLN A 56 -12.84 13.33 6.42
N ILE A 57 -11.70 13.62 5.77
CA ILE A 57 -10.42 12.97 6.04
C ILE A 57 -9.96 13.11 7.51
N SER A 58 -10.32 14.21 8.17
CA SER A 58 -10.01 14.42 9.59
C SER A 58 -10.57 13.32 10.49
N GLY A 59 -11.73 12.74 10.14
CA GLY A 59 -12.30 11.60 10.85
C GLY A 59 -11.41 10.35 10.73
N ALA A 60 -10.98 10.02 9.50
CA ALA A 60 -10.08 8.89 9.24
C ALA A 60 -8.71 9.09 9.90
N LEU A 61 -8.19 10.32 9.92
CA LEU A 61 -6.92 10.64 10.57
C LEU A 61 -7.01 10.54 12.09
N ASN A 62 -8.09 11.02 12.71
CA ASN A 62 -8.30 10.90 14.15
C ASN A 62 -8.44 9.44 14.58
N GLU A 63 -9.14 8.63 13.79
CA GLU A 63 -9.24 7.19 14.00
C GLU A 63 -7.87 6.50 13.88
N SER A 64 -7.12 6.80 12.83
CA SER A 64 -5.78 6.25 12.62
C SER A 64 -4.82 6.63 13.75
N ARG A 65 -4.85 7.88 14.21
CA ARG A 65 -4.03 8.34 15.35
C ARG A 65 -4.38 7.64 16.65
N ARG A 66 -5.67 7.42 16.93
CA ARG A 66 -6.12 6.66 18.11
C ARG A 66 -5.58 5.23 18.11
N HIS A 67 -5.61 4.56 16.96
CA HIS A 67 -5.06 3.21 16.84
C HIS A 67 -3.53 3.18 16.87
N SER A 68 -2.86 4.18 16.28
CA SER A 68 -1.41 4.37 16.40
C SER A 68 -0.99 4.52 17.86
N ASN A 69 -1.65 5.38 18.63
CA ASN A 69 -1.38 5.53 20.07
C ASN A 69 -1.59 4.21 20.83
N SER A 70 -2.64 3.46 20.50
CA SER A 70 -2.88 2.15 21.11
C SER A 70 -1.80 1.11 20.81
N LEU A 71 -1.17 1.18 19.63
CA LEU A 71 -0.02 0.35 19.28
C LEU A 71 1.22 0.76 20.09
N ILE A 72 1.47 2.08 20.19
CA ILE A 72 2.58 2.66 20.94
C ILE A 72 2.49 2.31 22.44
N GLU A 73 1.30 2.43 23.04
CA GLU A 73 1.05 2.03 24.44
C GLU A 73 1.32 0.54 24.72
N ARG A 74 1.32 -0.29 23.68
CA ARG A 74 1.64 -1.73 23.75
C ARG A 74 3.11 -2.04 23.49
N GLY A 75 3.93 -1.02 23.21
CA GLY A 75 5.37 -1.14 23.01
C GLY A 75 5.80 -1.27 21.55
N TRP A 76 4.88 -1.18 20.58
CA TRP A 76 5.26 -1.14 19.16
C TRP A 76 5.57 0.28 18.70
N GLU A 77 6.56 0.44 17.85
CA GLU A 77 6.92 1.72 17.24
C GLU A 77 6.19 1.89 15.90
N VAL A 78 5.51 3.03 15.73
CA VAL A 78 4.77 3.38 14.50
C VAL A 78 5.58 4.39 13.69
N GLU A 79 5.86 4.08 12.43
CA GLU A 79 6.67 4.92 11.53
C GLU A 79 5.86 5.68 10.49
N ARG A 80 4.68 5.16 10.13
CA ARG A 80 3.86 5.77 9.08
C ARG A 80 2.38 5.59 9.35
N ILE A 81 1.62 6.65 9.08
CA ILE A 81 0.18 6.61 8.85
C ILE A 81 -0.04 7.07 7.40
N LYS A 82 -0.62 6.20 6.60
CA LYS A 82 -1.08 6.49 5.23
C LYS A 82 -2.59 6.40 5.18
N ILE A 83 -3.24 7.34 4.50
CA ILE A 83 -4.69 7.34 4.26
C ILE A 83 -4.93 7.44 2.76
N GLU A 84 -5.74 6.52 2.27
CA GLU A 84 -6.07 6.35 0.87
C GLU A 84 -7.57 6.36 0.66
N ILE A 85 -7.96 6.69 -0.56
CA ILE A 85 -9.31 6.55 -1.07
C ILE A 85 -9.28 5.71 -2.35
N PRO A 86 -10.37 5.01 -2.70
CA PRO A 86 -10.50 4.41 -4.01
C PRO A 86 -10.27 5.46 -5.10
N PHE A 87 -9.47 5.14 -6.13
CA PHE A 87 -9.19 6.07 -7.22
C PHE A 87 -10.49 6.52 -7.93
N SER A 88 -11.51 5.65 -7.98
CA SER A 88 -12.83 5.98 -8.50
C SER A 88 -13.57 7.09 -7.74
N ASP A 89 -13.20 7.34 -6.48
CA ASP A 89 -13.77 8.40 -5.64
C ASP A 89 -12.96 9.71 -5.71
N LEU A 90 -11.86 9.77 -6.48
CA LEU A 90 -10.97 10.93 -6.59
C LEU A 90 -11.72 12.24 -6.89
N ASN A 91 -12.55 12.26 -7.93
CA ASN A 91 -13.31 13.47 -8.29
C ASN A 91 -14.25 13.92 -7.17
N ARG A 92 -14.91 12.97 -6.49
CA ARG A 92 -15.78 13.25 -5.36
C ARG A 92 -14.99 13.83 -4.18
N TYR A 93 -13.80 13.29 -3.92
CA TYR A 93 -12.91 13.78 -2.87
C TYR A 93 -12.48 15.21 -3.14
N LEU A 94 -11.94 15.50 -4.33
CA LEU A 94 -11.47 16.85 -4.69
C LEU A 94 -12.57 17.90 -4.62
N THR A 95 -13.81 17.56 -5.04
CA THR A 95 -14.95 18.47 -4.91
C THR A 95 -15.33 18.77 -3.46
N SER A 96 -15.23 17.77 -2.56
CA SER A 96 -15.66 17.91 -1.16
C SER A 96 -14.54 18.33 -0.19
N HIS A 97 -13.29 18.29 -0.66
CA HIS A 97 -12.08 18.52 0.14
C HIS A 97 -11.09 19.41 -0.63
N ALA A 98 -11.56 20.48 -1.27
CA ALA A 98 -10.73 21.32 -2.15
C ALA A 98 -9.43 21.89 -1.53
N GLN A 99 -9.30 21.86 -0.20
CA GLN A 99 -8.09 22.28 0.54
C GLN A 99 -7.09 21.15 0.80
N HIS A 100 -7.43 19.89 0.51
CA HIS A 100 -6.57 18.74 0.72
C HIS A 100 -5.97 18.28 -0.61
N ASN A 101 -4.67 18.04 -0.60
CA ASN A 101 -3.94 17.59 -1.78
C ASN A 101 -3.91 16.06 -1.83
N VAL A 102 -3.98 15.53 -3.05
CA VAL A 102 -3.56 14.16 -3.32
C VAL A 102 -2.04 14.16 -3.45
N ILE A 103 -1.39 13.23 -2.75
CA ILE A 103 0.08 13.12 -2.73
C ILE A 103 0.55 12.29 -3.92
N TYR A 104 -0.08 11.14 -4.15
CA TYR A 104 0.19 10.25 -5.28
C TYR A 104 -1.00 9.34 -5.54
N HIS A 105 -1.00 8.72 -6.71
CA HIS A 105 -1.88 7.62 -7.07
C HIS A 105 -1.10 6.31 -6.98
N GLU A 106 -1.79 5.25 -6.55
CA GLU A 106 -1.18 3.93 -6.56
C GLU A 106 -2.12 2.84 -7.08
N TRP A 107 -1.51 1.81 -7.64
CA TRP A 107 -2.20 0.61 -8.06
C TRP A 107 -1.50 -0.60 -7.49
N HIS A 108 -2.30 -1.55 -7.00
CA HIS A 108 -1.84 -2.85 -6.56
C HIS A 108 -2.40 -3.95 -7.44
N GLY A 109 -1.52 -4.74 -8.04
CA GLY A 109 -1.86 -5.96 -8.75
C GLY A 109 -1.44 -7.19 -7.96
N LYS A 110 -2.39 -8.03 -7.57
CA LYS A 110 -2.11 -9.36 -7.03
C LYS A 110 -1.98 -10.34 -8.18
N ILE A 111 -0.84 -11.01 -8.27
CA ILE A 111 -0.53 -11.92 -9.38
C ILE A 111 -0.08 -13.30 -8.88
N GLN A 112 -0.20 -14.29 -9.76
CA GLN A 112 0.44 -15.60 -9.59
C GLN A 112 1.85 -15.56 -10.19
N LEU A 113 2.86 -15.81 -9.37
CA LEU A 113 4.24 -15.93 -9.76
C LEU A 113 4.45 -17.21 -10.58
N HIS A 114 5.11 -17.05 -11.72
CA HIS A 114 5.56 -18.15 -12.58
C HIS A 114 7.08 -18.16 -12.67
N SER A 115 7.67 -17.00 -12.98
CA SER A 115 9.10 -16.78 -13.00
C SER A 115 9.41 -15.47 -12.28
N ARG A 116 10.23 -15.54 -11.23
CA ARG A 116 10.64 -14.36 -10.45
C ARG A 116 11.57 -13.45 -11.23
N ILE A 117 12.58 -14.02 -11.87
CA ILE A 117 13.59 -13.26 -12.62
C ILE A 117 12.95 -12.47 -13.77
N GLU A 118 12.03 -13.09 -14.52
CA GLU A 118 11.36 -12.41 -15.63
C GLU A 118 10.40 -11.33 -15.13
N LEU A 119 9.71 -11.59 -14.01
CA LEU A 119 8.80 -10.62 -13.42
C LEU A 119 9.55 -9.40 -12.86
N GLU A 120 10.70 -9.62 -12.21
CA GLU A 120 11.56 -8.54 -11.71
C GLU A 120 11.99 -7.61 -12.85
N LYS A 121 12.33 -8.16 -14.02
CA LYS A 121 12.63 -7.36 -15.24
C LYS A 121 11.45 -6.53 -15.71
N VAL A 122 10.23 -7.10 -15.70
CA VAL A 122 9.02 -6.34 -16.03
C VAL A 122 8.77 -5.24 -15.01
N CYS A 123 9.02 -5.53 -13.74
CA CYS A 123 8.86 -4.56 -12.66
C CYS A 123 9.84 -3.39 -12.81
N GLU A 124 11.11 -3.67 -13.10
CA GLU A 124 12.15 -2.68 -13.37
C GLU A 124 11.82 -1.80 -14.58
N ARG A 125 11.45 -2.41 -15.70
CA ARG A 125 11.08 -1.68 -16.92
C ARG A 125 9.93 -0.71 -16.70
N ASN A 126 8.94 -1.09 -15.88
CA ASN A 126 7.76 -0.27 -15.62
C ASN A 126 7.92 0.67 -14.41
N GLY A 127 9.03 0.58 -13.68
CA GLY A 127 9.23 1.32 -12.43
C GLY A 127 8.16 0.98 -11.40
N VAL A 128 7.95 -0.31 -11.14
CA VAL A 128 6.98 -0.84 -10.16
C VAL A 128 7.65 -1.78 -9.15
N HIS A 129 7.00 -2.00 -8.02
CA HIS A 129 7.54 -2.78 -6.92
C HIS A 129 6.97 -4.18 -6.88
N LEU A 130 7.85 -5.16 -6.70
CA LEU A 130 7.45 -6.51 -6.39
C LEU A 130 7.50 -6.73 -4.87
N ALA A 131 6.43 -7.28 -4.32
CA ALA A 131 6.35 -7.62 -2.92
C ALA A 131 5.55 -8.90 -2.69
N ARG A 132 5.62 -9.43 -1.47
CA ARG A 132 4.76 -10.53 -1.00
C ARG A 132 4.18 -10.21 0.36
N ASN A 133 3.11 -10.91 0.73
CA ASN A 133 2.58 -10.84 2.09
C ASN A 133 3.16 -11.98 2.93
N ALA A 134 4.07 -11.67 3.84
CA ALA A 134 4.76 -12.62 4.71
C ALA A 134 3.83 -13.40 5.64
N LEU A 135 2.60 -12.91 5.88
CA LEU A 135 1.57 -13.63 6.65
C LEU A 135 0.91 -14.77 5.85
N LYS A 136 1.16 -14.87 4.54
CA LYS A 136 0.56 -15.89 3.67
C LYS A 136 1.60 -16.96 3.34
N LEU A 137 1.20 -18.22 3.49
CA LEU A 137 2.02 -19.39 3.19
C LEU A 137 2.22 -19.62 1.68
N ASN A 138 1.38 -19.01 0.83
CA ASN A 138 1.49 -19.19 -0.61
C ASN A 138 2.56 -18.25 -1.18
N GLU A 139 3.78 -18.77 -1.29
CA GLU A 139 4.93 -18.06 -1.85
C GLU A 139 4.77 -17.71 -3.34
N GLN A 140 3.81 -18.33 -4.04
CA GLN A 140 3.55 -18.02 -5.44
C GLN A 140 2.64 -16.80 -5.62
N ILE A 141 2.17 -16.16 -4.55
CA ILE A 141 1.33 -14.97 -4.65
C ILE A 141 2.16 -13.73 -4.36
N HIS A 142 2.25 -12.87 -5.36
CA HIS A 142 2.97 -11.61 -5.27
C HIS A 142 2.06 -10.42 -5.54
N PHE A 143 2.51 -9.26 -5.10
CA PHE A 143 1.89 -7.97 -5.32
C PHE A 143 2.83 -7.10 -6.13
N ILE A 144 2.28 -6.43 -7.13
CA ILE A 144 2.95 -5.39 -7.89
C ILE A 144 2.36 -4.05 -7.47
N THR A 145 3.19 -3.08 -7.12
CA THR A 145 2.75 -1.71 -6.80
C THR A 145 3.30 -0.73 -7.81
N LEU A 146 2.42 -0.03 -8.52
CA LEU A 146 2.74 1.15 -9.31
C LEU A 146 2.40 2.39 -8.50
N ARG A 147 3.35 3.30 -8.33
CA ARG A 147 3.13 4.61 -7.70
C ARG A 147 3.44 5.73 -8.69
N GLU A 148 2.56 6.74 -8.72
CA GLU A 148 2.67 7.90 -9.61
C GLU A 148 2.34 9.19 -8.85
N PHE A 149 3.28 10.14 -8.85
CA PHE A 149 3.16 11.44 -8.19
C PHE A 149 2.67 12.56 -9.14
N ALA A 150 2.64 12.28 -10.45
CA ALA A 150 2.12 13.19 -11.45
C ALA A 150 0.59 13.14 -11.54
N SER A 151 0.04 13.49 -12.71
CA SER A 151 -1.39 13.62 -12.89
C SER A 151 -2.13 12.27 -12.93
N PRO A 152 -3.45 12.25 -12.63
CA PRO A 152 -4.29 11.06 -12.76
C PRO A 152 -4.25 10.45 -14.17
N GLU A 153 -4.10 11.28 -15.21
CA GLU A 153 -4.01 10.84 -16.60
C GLU A 153 -2.69 10.10 -16.87
N LEU A 154 -1.56 10.60 -16.34
CA LEU A 154 -0.28 9.89 -16.47
C LEU A 154 -0.30 8.57 -15.71
N PHE A 155 -0.89 8.55 -14.51
CA PHE A 155 -1.09 7.32 -13.74
C PHE A 155 -1.87 6.27 -14.54
N GLN A 156 -3.00 6.66 -15.14
CA GLN A 156 -3.79 5.74 -15.98
C GLN A 156 -3.02 5.25 -17.20
N LEU A 157 -2.26 6.13 -17.85
CA LEU A 157 -1.42 5.76 -19.00
C LEU A 157 -0.36 4.71 -18.61
N ARG A 158 0.38 4.96 -17.52
CA ARG A 158 1.38 4.02 -17.02
C ARG A 158 0.75 2.70 -16.56
N LEU A 159 -0.39 2.77 -15.87
CA LEU A 159 -1.12 1.57 -15.46
C LEU A 159 -1.55 0.74 -16.68
N LYS A 160 -2.07 1.38 -17.72
CA LYS A 160 -2.43 0.69 -18.97
C LYS A 160 -1.21 0.00 -19.59
N GLN A 161 -0.07 0.67 -19.66
CA GLN A 161 1.17 0.08 -20.19
C GLN A 161 1.63 -1.12 -19.35
N LEU A 162 1.65 -0.98 -18.03
CA LEU A 162 2.00 -2.07 -17.12
C LEU A 162 1.12 -3.30 -17.31
N LYS A 163 -0.20 -3.11 -17.46
CA LYS A 163 -1.13 -4.21 -17.67
C LYS A 163 -0.88 -4.94 -18.99
N LEU A 164 -0.62 -4.21 -20.08
CA LEU A 164 -0.25 -4.81 -21.36
C LEU A 164 1.05 -5.63 -21.24
N ASP A 165 2.05 -5.11 -20.53
CA ASP A 165 3.30 -5.82 -20.29
C ASP A 165 3.09 -7.10 -19.48
N LEU A 166 2.22 -7.08 -18.46
CA LEU A 166 1.88 -8.26 -17.66
C LEU A 166 1.08 -9.29 -18.46
N GLU A 167 0.10 -8.85 -19.26
CA GLU A 167 -0.74 -9.70 -20.12
C GLU A 167 0.05 -10.36 -21.24
N SER A 168 1.15 -9.74 -21.69
CA SER A 168 2.08 -10.33 -22.67
C SER A 168 2.91 -11.49 -22.10
N GLY A 169 2.98 -11.62 -20.77
CA GLY A 169 3.69 -12.67 -20.08
C GLY A 169 2.78 -13.66 -19.35
N PRO A 170 3.35 -14.66 -18.65
CA PRO A 170 2.59 -15.70 -17.98
C PRO A 170 2.09 -15.27 -16.58
N TRP A 171 1.79 -14.00 -16.32
CA TRP A 171 1.42 -13.51 -14.98
C TRP A 171 -0.06 -13.13 -14.88
N PRO A 172 -0.96 -14.08 -14.57
CA PRO A 172 -2.36 -13.78 -14.45
C PRO A 172 -2.62 -12.82 -13.28
N LEU A 173 -3.36 -11.75 -13.56
CA LEU A 173 -3.82 -10.79 -12.57
C LEU A 173 -5.03 -11.36 -11.83
N LEU A 174 -4.86 -11.67 -10.55
CA LEU A 174 -5.86 -12.32 -9.70
C LEU A 174 -6.82 -11.31 -9.05
N LYS A 175 -6.29 -10.14 -8.70
CA LYS A 175 -7.05 -9.02 -8.14
C LYS A 175 -6.27 -7.74 -8.42
N GLU A 176 -6.97 -6.64 -8.60
CA GLU A 176 -6.37 -5.32 -8.62
C GLU A 176 -7.16 -4.30 -7.80
N GLN A 177 -6.49 -3.22 -7.43
CA GLN A 177 -7.07 -2.07 -6.74
C GLN A 177 -6.27 -0.82 -7.12
N ALA A 178 -6.97 0.27 -7.45
CA ALA A 178 -6.36 1.57 -7.73
C ALA A 178 -6.87 2.58 -6.69
N GLU A 179 -5.95 3.38 -6.14
CA GLU A 179 -6.16 4.23 -4.99
C GLU A 179 -5.46 5.58 -5.17
N SER A 180 -5.83 6.54 -4.34
CA SER A 180 -5.16 7.84 -4.24
C SER A 180 -4.81 8.11 -2.79
N CYS A 181 -3.53 8.34 -2.53
CA CYS A 181 -3.03 8.69 -1.21
C CYS A 181 -3.29 10.16 -0.94
N VAL A 182 -4.08 10.42 0.09
CA VAL A 182 -4.53 11.76 0.50
C VAL A 182 -3.86 12.23 1.79
N PHE A 183 -3.14 11.34 2.47
CA PHE A 183 -2.27 11.66 3.59
C PHE A 183 -1.20 10.59 3.74
N ASP A 184 0.05 10.99 3.91
CA ASP A 184 1.17 10.11 4.22
C ASP A 184 2.10 10.85 5.20
N SER A 185 2.31 10.28 6.38
CA SER A 185 3.17 10.91 7.39
C SER A 185 4.66 10.67 7.15
N ASN A 186 5.04 9.73 6.28
CA ASN A 186 6.44 9.34 6.10
C ASN A 186 6.69 8.67 4.73
N LEU A 187 6.95 9.50 3.71
CA LEU A 187 7.34 9.05 2.38
C LEU A 187 8.73 8.39 2.34
N TYR A 188 9.57 8.61 3.35
CA TYR A 188 10.93 8.07 3.37
C TYR A 188 10.96 6.54 3.50
N LEU A 189 9.88 5.91 3.99
CA LEU A 189 9.75 4.44 3.96
C LEU A 189 9.76 3.84 2.55
N ASP A 190 9.62 4.68 1.53
CA ASP A 190 9.72 4.28 0.14
C ASP A 190 11.15 4.45 -0.42
N HIS A 191 12.14 4.79 0.40
CA HIS A 191 13.51 4.95 -0.07
C HIS A 191 14.10 3.61 -0.57
N GLY A 192 14.81 3.67 -1.70
CA GLY A 192 15.35 2.50 -2.39
C GLY A 192 14.30 1.64 -3.12
N TRP A 193 13.05 2.12 -3.23
CA TRP A 193 11.99 1.42 -3.98
C TRP A 193 12.28 1.43 -5.49
N LEU A 194 12.53 2.62 -6.04
CA LEU A 194 12.89 2.89 -7.45
C LEU A 194 14.24 3.60 -7.45
N GLU A 195 15.33 2.87 -7.66
CA GLU A 195 16.55 3.53 -8.15
C GLU A 195 16.24 4.05 -9.56
N PRO A 196 16.72 5.24 -9.97
CA PRO A 196 16.69 5.62 -11.38
C PRO A 196 17.36 4.52 -12.18
N ALA A 197 16.74 4.08 -13.28
CA ALA A 197 17.45 3.23 -14.23
C ALA A 197 18.76 3.94 -14.61
N GLN A 198 19.90 3.30 -14.35
CA GLN A 198 21.21 3.74 -14.86
C GLN A 198 21.27 3.53 -16.37
#